data_AF-A0A7W5MWY2-F1
#
_entry.id   AF-A0A7W5MWY2-F1
#
_cell.length_a   1.000
_cell.length_b   1.000
_cell.length_c   1.000
_cell.angle_alpha   90.00
_cell.angle_beta   90.00
_cell.angle_gamma   90.00
#
_symmetry.space_group_name_H-M   'P 1'
#
loop_
_entity.id
_entity.type
_entity.pdbx_description
1 polymer ?
#
loop_
_entity_poly.entity_id
_entity_poly.type
_entity_poly.pdbx_seq_one_letter_code
_entity_poly.pdbx_strand_id
1 'polypeptide(L)'
;MTIKARNQRLVRLRRLEKLREIGHRQAMLAAGQAESTLTQLQHLAERTGTLADSYAARTDADDGAALAHLGAFRAGLERIARSTAGEIDTARRIADARAAEVAAAERRRAAVADRIAAEAQALARVRAQAGTPLGAARNREDPASETIPMPHSRDWHGS
;
A
#
# COMPACT_ATOMS: atom_id res chain seq x y z
N MET A 1 20.09 -15.66 17.72
CA MET A 1 18.62 -15.85 17.53
C MET A 1 18.39 -17.13 16.74
N THR A 2 17.56 -18.05 17.24
CA THR A 2 17.35 -19.38 16.61
C THR A 2 16.45 -19.30 15.38
N ILE A 3 16.55 -20.27 14.47
CA ILE A 3 15.66 -20.42 13.29
C ILE A 3 14.19 -20.44 13.73
N LYS A 4 13.87 -21.13 14.84
CA LYS A 4 12.53 -21.18 15.43
C LYS A 4 12.03 -19.78 15.84
N ALA A 5 12.86 -18.99 16.52
CA ALA A 5 12.50 -17.63 16.92
C ALA A 5 12.24 -16.70 15.71
N ARG A 6 13.03 -16.84 14.64
CA ARG A 6 12.83 -16.08 13.38
C ARG A 6 11.53 -16.46 12.67
N ASN A 7 11.22 -17.76 12.58
CA ASN A 7 9.94 -18.23 12.06
C ASN A 7 8.75 -17.64 12.84
N GLN A 8 8.80 -17.64 14.18
CA GLN A 8 7.75 -17.05 15.01
C GLN A 8 7.60 -15.54 14.76
N ARG A 9 8.72 -14.82 14.59
CA ARG A 9 8.69 -13.39 14.23
C ARG A 9 8.01 -13.15 12.88
N LEU A 10 8.32 -13.97 11.87
CA LEU A 10 7.66 -13.88 10.56
C LEU A 10 6.15 -14.12 10.65
N VAL A 11 5.71 -15.11 11.44
CA VAL A 11 4.27 -15.35 11.65
C VAL A 11 3.59 -14.11 12.25
N ARG A 12 4.21 -13.47 13.24
CA ARG A 12 3.68 -12.24 13.84
C ARG A 12 3.63 -11.08 12.83
N LEU A 13 4.67 -10.92 12.01
CA LEU A 13 4.70 -9.88 10.99
C LEU A 13 3.63 -10.07 9.91
N ARG A 14 3.40 -11.30 9.44
CA ARG A 14 2.32 -11.60 8.47
C ARG A 14 0.93 -11.32 9.02
N ARG A 15 0.70 -11.59 10.31
CA ARG A 15 -0.55 -11.19 10.98
C ARG A 15 -0.71 -9.67 10.99
N LEU A 16 0.35 -8.94 11.31
CA LEU A 16 0.34 -7.48 11.28
C LEU A 16 0.09 -6.94 9.86
N GLU A 17 0.69 -7.53 8.83
CA GLU A 17 0.45 -7.17 7.43
C GLU A 17 -1.03 -7.30 7.09
N LYS A 18 -1.69 -8.41 7.48
CA LYS A 18 -3.13 -8.58 7.25
C LYS A 18 -3.96 -7.49 7.93
N LEU A 19 -3.61 -7.11 9.17
CA LEU A 19 -4.27 -6.01 9.87
C LEU A 19 -4.05 -4.66 9.16
N ARG A 20 -2.85 -4.41 8.63
CA ARG A 20 -2.55 -3.19 7.85
C ARG A 20 -3.30 -3.15 6.53
N GLU A 21 -3.43 -4.29 5.84
CA GLU A 21 -4.24 -4.41 4.63
C GLU A 21 -5.72 -4.11 4.89
N ILE A 22 -6.28 -4.63 5.99
CA ILE A 22 -7.65 -4.30 6.41
C ILE A 22 -7.79 -2.80 6.70
N GLY A 23 -6.86 -2.23 7.47
CA GLY A 23 -6.88 -0.80 7.79
C GLY A 23 -6.72 0.10 6.55
N HIS A 24 -5.90 -0.29 5.58
CA HIS A 24 -5.78 0.41 4.30
C HIS A 24 -7.09 0.37 3.51
N ARG A 25 -7.73 -0.79 3.39
CA ARG A 25 -9.04 -0.92 2.72
C ARG A 25 -10.12 -0.09 3.41
N GLN A 26 -10.15 -0.06 4.74
CA GLN A 26 -11.07 0.78 5.49
C GLN A 26 -10.84 2.28 5.22
N ALA A 27 -9.58 2.72 5.18
CA ALA A 27 -9.26 4.10 4.83
C ALA A 27 -9.71 4.44 3.39
N MET A 28 -9.51 3.54 2.43
CA MET A 28 -9.97 3.75 1.04
C MET A 28 -11.49 3.88 0.96
N LEU A 29 -12.25 3.04 1.69
CA LEU A 29 -13.71 3.13 1.73
C LEU A 29 -14.17 4.47 2.33
N ALA A 30 -13.54 4.90 3.42
CA ALA A 30 -13.86 6.18 4.05
C ALA A 30 -13.54 7.38 3.14
N ALA A 31 -12.43 7.32 2.40
CA ALA A 31 -12.08 8.34 1.40
C ALA A 31 -13.11 8.38 0.25
N GLY A 32 -13.47 7.23 -0.32
CA GLY A 32 -14.49 7.17 -1.37
C GLY A 32 -15.86 7.67 -0.92
N GLN A 33 -16.25 7.43 0.34
CA GLN A 33 -17.47 8.01 0.91
C GLN A 33 -17.39 9.53 0.99
N ALA A 34 -16.28 10.09 1.48
CA ALA A 34 -16.08 11.53 1.58
C ALA A 34 -16.09 12.22 0.20
N GLU A 35 -15.43 11.63 -0.79
CA GLU A 35 -15.44 12.11 -2.18
C GLU A 35 -16.84 12.05 -2.80
N SER A 36 -17.60 10.99 -2.52
CA SER A 36 -19.00 10.89 -2.97
C SER A 36 -19.87 12.00 -2.38
N THR A 37 -19.74 12.27 -1.07
CA THR A 37 -20.46 13.37 -0.42
C THR A 37 -20.09 14.73 -1.01
N LEU A 38 -18.79 14.99 -1.24
CA LEU A 38 -18.34 16.22 -1.89
C LEU A 38 -18.99 16.38 -3.28
N THR A 39 -18.97 15.32 -4.09
CA THR A 39 -19.55 15.31 -5.43
C THR A 39 -21.06 15.58 -5.39
N GLN A 40 -21.78 14.96 -4.45
CA GLN A 40 -23.22 15.18 -4.28
C GLN A 40 -23.55 16.64 -3.92
N LEU A 41 -22.76 17.26 -3.03
CA LEU A 41 -22.94 18.66 -2.66
C LEU A 41 -22.63 19.61 -3.82
N GLN A 42 -21.56 19.33 -4.59
CA GLN A 42 -21.24 20.10 -5.80
C GLN A 42 -22.38 20.05 -6.82
N HIS A 43 -22.92 18.85 -7.05
CA HIS A 43 -24.05 18.67 -7.96
C HIS A 43 -25.32 19.37 -7.46
N LEU A 44 -25.57 19.37 -6.14
CA LEU A 44 -26.69 20.11 -5.55
C LEU A 44 -26.52 21.63 -5.74
N ALA A 45 -25.33 22.16 -5.50
CA ALA A 45 -25.04 23.58 -5.69
C ALA A 45 -25.22 24.01 -7.16
N GLU A 46 -24.71 23.23 -8.11
CA GLU A 46 -24.87 23.49 -9.54
C GLU A 46 -26.34 23.50 -9.96
N ARG A 47 -27.11 22.48 -9.55
CA ARG A 47 -28.55 22.39 -9.87
C ARG A 47 -29.36 23.53 -9.27
N THR A 48 -29.07 23.90 -8.02
CA THR A 48 -29.79 24.98 -7.34
C THR A 48 -29.44 26.34 -7.94
N GLY A 49 -28.19 26.57 -8.33
CA GLY A 49 -27.78 27.75 -9.09
C GLY A 49 -28.49 27.85 -10.44
N THR A 50 -28.44 26.78 -11.23
CA THR A 50 -29.13 26.73 -12.54
C THR A 50 -30.63 27.00 -12.42
N LEU A 51 -31.27 26.48 -11.38
CA LEU A 51 -32.69 26.71 -11.12
C LEU A 51 -32.95 28.17 -10.70
N ALA A 52 -32.10 28.76 -9.86
CA ALA A 52 -32.23 30.15 -9.46
C ALA A 52 -32.10 31.10 -10.65
N ASP A 53 -31.14 30.85 -11.55
CA ASP A 53 -30.93 31.62 -12.78
C ASP A 53 -32.12 31.48 -13.74
N SER A 54 -32.65 30.25 -13.89
CA SER A 54 -33.84 30.00 -14.71
C SER A 54 -35.04 30.80 -14.21
N TYR A 55 -35.24 30.85 -12.89
CA TYR A 55 -36.32 31.64 -12.28
C TYR A 55 -36.06 33.15 -12.33
N ALA A 56 -34.81 33.59 -12.30
CA ALA A 56 -34.44 34.99 -12.48
C ALA A 56 -34.69 35.49 -13.91
N ALA A 57 -34.57 34.62 -14.91
CA ALA A 57 -34.81 34.94 -16.32
C ALA A 57 -36.29 34.95 -16.72
N ARG A 58 -37.21 34.52 -15.84
CA ARG A 58 -38.64 34.50 -16.13
C ARG A 58 -39.22 35.91 -16.16
N THR A 59 -39.96 36.21 -17.22
CA THR A 59 -40.67 37.49 -17.44
C THR A 59 -42.18 37.31 -17.62
N ASP A 60 -42.69 36.11 -17.34
CA ASP A 60 -44.05 35.66 -17.59
C ASP A 60 -44.95 35.73 -16.34
N ALA A 61 -44.68 36.67 -15.42
CA ALA A 61 -45.52 36.88 -14.25
C ALA A 61 -46.78 37.69 -14.64
N ASP A 62 -47.95 37.09 -14.42
CA ASP A 62 -49.24 37.68 -14.81
C ASP A 62 -49.64 38.88 -13.93
N ASP A 63 -49.18 38.92 -12.67
CA ASP A 63 -49.48 39.97 -11.71
C ASP A 63 -48.35 40.18 -10.68
N GLY A 64 -48.53 41.17 -9.81
CA GLY A 64 -47.58 41.47 -8.74
C GLY A 64 -47.46 40.38 -7.67
N ALA A 65 -48.50 39.56 -7.46
CA ALA A 65 -48.46 38.46 -6.50
C ALA A 65 -47.59 37.32 -7.04
N ALA A 66 -47.75 36.95 -8.30
CA ALA A 66 -46.91 35.99 -9.01
C ALA A 66 -45.44 36.43 -9.00
N LEU A 67 -45.17 37.73 -9.21
CA LEU A 67 -43.82 38.29 -9.13
C LEU A 67 -43.23 38.18 -7.71
N ALA A 68 -44.02 38.48 -6.68
CA ALA A 68 -43.58 38.33 -5.28
C ALA A 68 -43.27 36.87 -4.92
N HIS A 69 -44.09 35.92 -5.38
CA HIS A 69 -43.85 34.48 -5.22
C HIS A 69 -42.55 34.03 -5.92
N LEU A 70 -42.31 34.49 -7.14
CA LEU A 70 -41.08 34.21 -7.90
C LEU A 70 -39.84 34.72 -7.14
N GLY A 71 -39.90 35.95 -6.63
CA GLY A 71 -38.83 36.56 -5.84
C GLY A 71 -38.54 35.81 -4.54
N ALA A 72 -39.58 35.41 -3.80
CA ALA A 72 -39.43 34.64 -2.56
C ALA A 72 -38.82 33.25 -2.81
N PHE A 73 -39.26 32.58 -3.88
CA PHE A 73 -38.72 31.28 -4.27
C PHE A 73 -37.24 31.37 -4.68
N ARG A 74 -36.89 32.34 -5.52
CA ARG A 74 -35.50 32.62 -5.89
C ARG A 74 -34.63 32.91 -4.67
N ALA A 75 -35.07 33.76 -3.75
CA ALA A 75 -34.34 34.06 -2.53
C ALA A 75 -34.12 32.80 -1.65
N GLY A 76 -35.08 31.87 -1.67
CA GLY A 76 -34.94 30.55 -1.06
C GLY A 76 -33.85 29.70 -1.72
N LEU A 77 -33.84 29.61 -3.05
CA LEU A 77 -32.81 28.87 -3.80
C LEU A 77 -31.42 29.45 -3.58
N GLU A 78 -31.26 30.77 -3.61
CA GLU A 78 -29.98 31.44 -3.34
C GLU A 78 -29.48 31.17 -1.92
N ARG A 79 -30.40 31.07 -0.94
CA ARG A 79 -30.03 30.70 0.44
C ARG A 79 -29.51 29.27 0.52
N ILE A 80 -30.17 28.33 -0.17
CA ILE A 80 -29.73 26.93 -0.25
C ILE A 80 -28.34 26.88 -0.90
N ALA A 81 -28.16 27.52 -2.06
CA ALA A 81 -26.88 27.55 -2.77
C ALA A 81 -25.74 28.10 -1.90
N ARG A 82 -25.98 29.20 -1.16
CA ARG A 82 -24.98 29.76 -0.21
C ARG A 82 -24.66 28.81 0.94
N SER A 83 -25.66 28.14 1.51
CA SER A 83 -25.44 27.13 2.58
C SER A 83 -24.62 25.96 2.05
N THR A 84 -25.00 25.42 0.89
CA THR A 84 -24.30 24.30 0.25
C THR A 84 -22.87 24.66 -0.11
N ALA A 85 -22.56 25.91 -0.47
CA ALA A 85 -21.17 26.35 -0.67
C ALA A 85 -20.29 26.17 0.58
N GLY A 86 -20.78 26.55 1.76
CA GLY A 86 -20.06 26.33 3.02
C GLY A 86 -19.92 24.84 3.38
N GLU A 87 -20.92 24.04 3.04
CA GLU A 87 -20.87 22.57 3.20
C GLU A 87 -19.86 21.93 2.25
N ILE A 88 -19.75 22.41 1.00
CA ILE A 88 -18.75 21.96 0.02
C ILE A 88 -17.34 22.20 0.55
N ASP A 89 -17.04 23.38 1.10
CA ASP A 89 -15.71 23.68 1.67
C ASP A 89 -15.38 22.76 2.84
N THR A 90 -16.37 22.40 3.63
CA THR A 90 -16.22 21.45 4.73
C THR A 90 -16.01 20.02 4.21
N ALA A 91 -16.83 19.58 3.25
CA ALA A 91 -16.72 18.27 2.63
C ALA A 91 -15.38 18.08 1.91
N ARG A 92 -14.88 19.13 1.26
CA ARG A 92 -13.56 19.14 0.60
C ARG A 92 -12.44 18.91 1.60
N ARG A 93 -12.43 19.66 2.71
CA ARG A 93 -11.43 19.46 3.78
C ARG A 93 -11.48 18.04 4.35
N ILE A 94 -12.67 17.46 4.49
CA ILE A 94 -12.83 16.08 4.94
C ILE A 94 -12.27 15.10 3.89
N ALA A 95 -12.61 15.26 2.62
CA ALA A 95 -12.10 14.41 1.54
C ALA A 95 -10.56 14.47 1.46
N ASP A 96 -9.97 15.66 1.53
CA ASP A 96 -8.52 15.87 1.54
C ASP A 96 -7.86 15.18 2.74
N ALA A 97 -8.47 15.30 3.94
CA ALA A 97 -7.98 14.61 5.13
C ALA A 97 -8.04 13.08 4.99
N ARG A 98 -9.12 12.54 4.42
CA ARG A 98 -9.25 11.09 4.18
C ARG A 98 -8.26 10.60 3.12
N ALA A 99 -8.00 11.37 2.07
CA ALA A 99 -6.97 11.04 1.08
C ALA A 99 -5.58 10.96 1.74
N ALA A 100 -5.26 11.90 2.64
CA ALA A 100 -4.02 11.87 3.41
C ALA A 100 -3.93 10.64 4.35
N GLU A 101 -5.05 10.24 4.96
CA GLU A 101 -5.13 9.03 5.78
C GLU A 101 -4.89 7.75 4.98
N VAL A 102 -5.42 7.65 3.75
CA VAL A 102 -5.15 6.54 2.82
C VAL A 102 -3.66 6.45 2.53
N ALA A 103 -3.03 7.57 2.15
CA ALA A 103 -1.60 7.62 1.87
C ALA A 103 -0.77 7.20 3.10
N ALA A 104 -1.17 7.65 4.30
CA ALA A 104 -0.52 7.24 5.54
C ALA A 104 -0.73 5.74 5.87
N ALA A 105 -1.91 5.20 5.58
CA ALA A 105 -2.21 3.78 5.76
C ALA A 105 -1.39 2.90 4.82
N GLU A 106 -1.24 3.30 3.56
CA GLU A 106 -0.41 2.58 2.59
C GLU A 106 1.07 2.62 2.99
N ARG A 107 1.60 3.78 3.41
CA ARG A 107 2.99 3.85 3.94
C ARG A 107 3.21 2.89 5.12
N ARG A 108 2.25 2.79 6.04
CA ARG A 108 2.33 1.85 7.17
C ARG A 108 2.26 0.39 6.71
N ARG A 109 1.47 0.08 5.68
CA ARG A 109 1.37 -1.26 5.09
C ARG A 109 2.68 -1.64 4.39
N ALA A 110 3.20 -0.77 3.53
CA ALA A 110 4.47 -0.96 2.83
C ALA A 110 5.63 -1.20 3.80
N ALA A 111 5.74 -0.39 4.87
CA ALA A 111 6.79 -0.57 5.88
C ALA A 111 6.74 -1.94 6.59
N VAL A 112 5.56 -2.56 6.70
CA VAL A 112 5.45 -3.94 7.25
C VAL A 112 5.86 -4.98 6.21
N ALA A 113 5.48 -4.79 4.95
CA ALA A 113 5.91 -5.66 3.85
C ALA A 113 7.45 -5.68 3.72
N ASP A 114 8.09 -4.52 3.80
CA ASP A 114 9.56 -4.39 3.77
C ASP A 114 10.22 -5.16 4.92
N ARG A 115 9.66 -5.05 6.13
CA ARG A 115 10.14 -5.79 7.31
C ARG A 115 9.99 -7.31 7.14
N ILE A 116 8.90 -7.76 6.52
CA ILE A 116 8.68 -9.18 6.21
C ILE A 116 9.75 -9.66 5.21
N ALA A 117 9.97 -8.90 4.13
CA ALA A 117 10.98 -9.24 3.13
C ALA A 117 12.38 -9.33 3.75
N ALA A 118 12.77 -8.35 4.57
CA ALA A 118 14.05 -8.34 5.26
C ALA A 118 14.24 -9.53 6.20
N GLU A 119 13.23 -9.88 7.01
CA GLU A 119 13.31 -11.02 7.92
C GLU A 119 13.30 -12.36 7.18
N ALA A 120 12.55 -12.48 6.07
CA ALA A 120 12.54 -13.67 5.23
C ALA A 120 13.91 -13.92 4.58
N GLN A 121 14.54 -12.86 4.05
CA GLN A 121 15.90 -12.94 3.51
C GLN A 121 16.93 -13.30 4.60
N ALA A 122 16.82 -12.71 5.79
CA ALA A 122 17.72 -13.04 6.90
C ALA A 122 17.58 -14.50 7.34
N LEU A 123 16.36 -15.02 7.39
CA LEU A 123 16.10 -16.42 7.68
C LEU A 123 16.66 -17.35 6.59
N ALA A 124 16.51 -17.00 5.32
CA ALA A 124 17.08 -17.75 4.21
C ALA A 124 18.61 -17.84 4.30
N ARG A 125 19.28 -16.72 4.61
CA ARG A 125 20.75 -16.68 4.84
C ARG A 125 21.18 -17.60 5.97
N VAL A 126 20.48 -17.56 7.11
CA VAL A 126 20.79 -18.45 8.26
C VAL A 126 20.58 -19.92 7.91
N ARG A 127 19.54 -20.26 7.13
CA ARG A 127 19.30 -21.64 6.68
C ARG A 127 20.37 -22.13 5.72
N ALA A 128 20.80 -21.30 4.77
CA ALA A 128 21.87 -21.64 3.83
C ALA A 128 23.21 -21.91 4.56
N GLN A 129 23.53 -21.08 5.57
CA GLN A 129 24.72 -21.27 6.39
C GLN A 129 24.65 -22.54 7.25
N ALA A 130 23.48 -22.87 7.81
CA ALA A 130 23.29 -24.10 8.59
C ALA A 130 23.31 -25.38 7.72
N GLY A 131 22.99 -25.27 6.43
CA GLY A 131 23.01 -26.37 5.47
C GLY A 131 24.33 -26.56 4.72
N THR A 132 25.35 -25.75 5.00
CA THR A 132 26.69 -25.92 4.42
C THR A 132 27.48 -26.89 5.32
N PRO A 133 27.70 -28.16 4.94
CA PRO A 133 28.51 -29.07 5.74
C PRO A 133 29.96 -28.54 5.77
N LEU A 134 30.49 -28.37 6.98
CA LEU A 134 31.93 -28.28 7.24
C LEU A 134 32.57 -29.61 6.84
N GLY A 135 32.87 -29.81 5.55
CA GLY A 135 33.37 -31.11 5.06
C GLY A 135 33.91 -31.16 3.64
N ALA A 136 34.11 -30.03 2.95
CA ALA A 136 34.63 -30.02 1.58
C ALA A 136 36.09 -29.54 1.47
N ALA A 137 36.90 -29.77 2.51
CA ALA A 137 38.33 -29.46 2.48
C ALA A 137 39.11 -30.46 3.37
N ARG A 138 39.25 -31.70 2.90
CA ARG A 138 40.30 -32.67 3.27
C ARG A 138 39.99 -34.00 2.56
N ASN A 139 40.35 -34.07 1.29
CA ASN A 139 40.74 -35.30 0.60
C ASN A 139 41.36 -34.87 -0.74
N ARG A 140 42.57 -34.34 -0.65
CA ARG A 140 43.54 -34.43 -1.74
C ARG A 140 44.48 -35.53 -1.28
N GLU A 141 44.12 -36.76 -1.59
CA GLU A 141 45.00 -37.90 -1.42
C GLU A 141 46.15 -37.71 -2.42
N ASP A 142 47.35 -37.47 -1.89
CA ASP A 142 48.58 -37.57 -2.65
C ASP A 142 48.75 -39.04 -3.09
N PRO A 143 48.95 -39.34 -4.39
CA PRO A 143 49.23 -40.71 -4.81
C PRO A 143 50.60 -41.15 -4.27
N ALA A 144 50.58 -42.29 -3.60
CA ALA A 144 51.70 -42.94 -2.94
C ALA A 144 52.94 -43.09 -3.85
N SER A 145 54.10 -42.66 -3.36
CA SER A 145 55.40 -43.02 -3.89
C SER A 145 55.72 -44.47 -3.53
N GLU A 146 55.45 -45.39 -4.46
CA GLU A 146 55.81 -46.80 -4.36
C GLU A 146 57.28 -46.98 -4.83
N THR A 147 58.23 -46.84 -3.91
CA THR A 147 59.63 -47.20 -4.15
C THR A 147 59.79 -48.73 -4.11
N ILE A 148 59.93 -49.31 -5.30
CA ILE A 148 60.24 -50.72 -5.56
C ILE A 148 61.67 -51.06 -5.07
N PRO A 149 61.90 -52.16 -4.34
CA PRO A 149 63.26 -52.62 -4.03
C PRO A 149 63.86 -53.42 -5.21
N MET A 150 65.04 -53.00 -5.68
CA MET A 150 65.83 -53.67 -6.72
C MET A 150 66.44 -55.00 -6.22
N PRO A 151 66.38 -56.10 -7.00
CA PRO A 151 67.18 -57.29 -6.73
C PRO A 151 68.60 -57.18 -7.31
N HIS A 152 69.53 -57.83 -6.60
CA HIS A 152 70.97 -57.86 -6.81
C HIS A 152 71.42 -58.32 -8.20
N SER A 153 72.37 -57.57 -8.79
CA SER A 153 73.15 -57.95 -9.96
C SER A 153 74.28 -58.94 -9.60
N ARG A 154 74.21 -60.13 -10.18
CA ARG A 154 75.29 -61.09 -10.48
C ARG A 154 74.92 -61.68 -11.84
N ASP A 155 75.78 -61.96 -12.81
CA ASP A 155 77.19 -61.79 -13.08
C ASP A 155 77.31 -62.03 -14.62
N TRP A 156 78.50 -61.79 -15.17
CA TRP A 156 79.08 -62.42 -16.37
C TRP A 156 79.24 -61.69 -17.73
N HIS A 157 80.50 -61.25 -17.94
CA HIS A 157 81.45 -61.43 -19.06
C HIS A 157 81.13 -61.03 -20.52
N GLY A 158 82.11 -60.34 -21.13
CA GLY A 158 82.32 -60.41 -22.59
C GLY A 158 83.29 -59.37 -23.18
N SER A 159 84.57 -59.78 -23.28
CA SER A 159 85.66 -59.32 -24.19
C SER A 159 86.21 -57.90 -24.11
#